data_AF-A9WF06-F1
#
_entry.id   AF-A9WF06-F1
#
_cell.length_a   1.000
_cell.length_b   1.000
_cell.length_c   1.000
_cell.angle_alpha   90.00
_cell.angle_beta   90.00
_cell.angle_gamma   90.00
#
_symmetry.space_group_name_H-M   'P 1'
#
loop_
_entity.id
_entity.type
_entity.pdbx_description
1 polymer ?
#
loop_
_entity_poly.entity_id
_entity_poly.type
_entity_poly.pdbx_seq_one_letter_code
_entity_poly.pdbx_strand_id
1 'polypeptide(L)'
;MKKLLYCLLLLILIIVTTNDIMLAQSPSFDWRSDWAVAEGFTIVEDTTGYHFPSAIAFVPQPGPDPKDPLYFVTELRGTIKVVTNDRTILTFAESVFRFNPTEELPSGRGQGGMGGICLDPEYGYIFVTFLYTDASGRLRNNIVRYQTTPGTFGVTPASSVAFTEVFAGYESGLAHHIGPCQVVGDQLFVGIGEAWQPHLARDPDQMVGKIYRMSLDGQPLPDNPFYIDNDIKKAQNYVWATGFRNPYAMRIVDGRVFVADNGVGTDRFIEVERGEDYGWNGQESSIHLRAAYVWVPSLGPTTLQYLSPDSSLLGTAYAGKFFLGMAGSVRRGKMPGIVRIDYNMEQRRVSSVPEYFLRFRGKQEQMVVAVAFGPDGLYFAPLYENQAGQTSIYKIVPDATNSYPYRPMQVEDPRQILRERGCLGCHQINGDGGFGGAAGPPLSRELLIANIQARLNNAQYRQLLADLDKLEEEPWVSTRPARAAVLNAEGEAAIRQWIINQIVEPRWDNRGSQMPNLGVSPAEAAIIADYLLAKPADRGWLTQVMTLLRSRLAWASFGIGIVVGVIGLMAVNWVWGRRKKPRL
;
A
#
# COMPACT_ATOMS: atom_id res chain seq x y z
N MET A 1 -34.49 -32.61 40.65
CA MET A 1 -33.18 -32.04 40.25
C MET A 1 -32.58 -32.62 38.96
N LYS A 2 -32.72 -33.91 38.63
CA LYS A 2 -32.19 -34.46 37.35
C LYS A 2 -33.00 -34.13 36.08
N LYS A 3 -34.28 -33.70 36.20
CA LYS A 3 -35.13 -33.31 35.07
C LYS A 3 -34.96 -31.84 34.62
N LEU A 4 -34.42 -30.96 35.49
CA LEU A 4 -34.16 -29.55 35.14
C LEU A 4 -32.86 -29.38 34.33
N LEU A 5 -31.87 -30.26 34.57
CA LEU A 5 -30.59 -30.26 33.86
C LEU A 5 -30.73 -30.70 32.39
N TYR A 6 -31.68 -31.61 32.11
CA TYR A 6 -31.98 -32.05 30.74
C TYR A 6 -32.70 -30.98 29.90
N CYS A 7 -33.56 -30.16 30.51
CA CYS A 7 -34.19 -29.04 29.80
C CYS A 7 -33.19 -27.91 29.49
N LEU A 8 -32.20 -27.67 30.36
CA LEU A 8 -31.14 -26.67 30.10
C LEU A 8 -30.17 -27.14 29.01
N LEU A 9 -29.83 -28.43 28.97
CA LEU A 9 -28.99 -29.02 27.91
C LEU A 9 -29.70 -29.10 26.56
N LEU A 10 -31.03 -29.32 26.52
CA LEU A 10 -31.81 -29.26 25.28
C LEU A 10 -32.03 -27.82 24.79
N LEU A 11 -32.14 -26.82 25.66
CA LEU A 11 -32.14 -25.41 25.23
C LEU A 11 -30.77 -24.99 24.66
N ILE A 12 -29.66 -25.51 25.21
CA ILE A 12 -28.31 -25.28 24.69
C ILE A 12 -28.08 -26.06 23.37
N LEU A 13 -28.70 -27.22 23.18
CA LEU A 13 -28.62 -27.97 21.92
C LEU A 13 -29.53 -27.42 20.82
N ILE A 14 -30.67 -26.81 21.18
CA ILE A 14 -31.60 -26.18 20.22
C ILE A 14 -31.16 -24.75 19.83
N ILE A 15 -30.28 -24.11 20.61
CA ILE A 15 -29.55 -22.89 20.20
C ILE A 15 -28.36 -23.21 19.26
N VAL A 16 -28.02 -24.50 19.08
CA VAL A 16 -26.90 -24.94 18.21
C VAL A 16 -27.39 -25.51 16.87
N THR A 17 -28.70 -25.64 16.62
CA THR A 17 -29.22 -26.11 15.31
C THR A 17 -30.39 -25.26 14.80
N THR A 18 -30.19 -23.94 14.70
CA THR A 18 -30.77 -23.07 13.65
C THR A 18 -29.91 -21.80 13.52
N ASN A 19 -28.59 -21.96 13.53
CA ASN A 19 -27.72 -21.05 12.79
C ASN A 19 -27.58 -21.58 11.37
N ASP A 20 -28.71 -21.82 10.70
CA ASP A 20 -28.84 -21.31 9.33
C ASP A 20 -28.94 -19.77 9.47
N ILE A 21 -27.85 -19.18 9.96
CA ILE A 21 -27.39 -17.92 9.41
C ILE A 21 -27.34 -18.29 7.94
N MET A 22 -28.34 -17.86 7.17
CA MET A 22 -28.13 -17.52 5.78
C MET A 22 -26.75 -16.92 5.78
N LEU A 23 -25.74 -17.70 5.34
CA LEU A 23 -24.44 -17.16 5.03
C LEU A 23 -24.81 -16.19 3.92
N ALA A 24 -25.15 -14.96 4.31
CA ALA A 24 -25.19 -13.85 3.42
C ALA A 24 -23.79 -13.93 2.82
N GLN A 25 -23.71 -14.43 1.58
CA GLN A 25 -22.50 -14.36 0.80
C GLN A 25 -22.00 -12.95 1.07
N SER A 26 -20.79 -12.83 1.63
CA SER A 26 -20.20 -11.51 1.82
C SER A 26 -20.40 -10.79 0.50
N PRO A 27 -21.04 -9.61 0.49
CA PRO A 27 -21.53 -9.01 -0.75
C PRO A 27 -20.40 -9.02 -1.75
N SER A 28 -20.65 -9.71 -2.85
CA SER A 28 -19.65 -9.98 -3.86
C SER A 28 -19.23 -8.66 -4.50
N PHE A 29 -17.96 -8.58 -4.90
CA PHE A 29 -17.41 -7.37 -5.49
C PHE A 29 -18.10 -7.02 -6.83
N ASP A 30 -18.71 -5.83 -6.88
CA ASP A 30 -19.22 -5.22 -8.11
C ASP A 30 -18.36 -4.00 -8.48
N TRP A 31 -17.57 -4.15 -9.54
CA TRP A 31 -16.64 -3.12 -9.95
C TRP A 31 -17.29 -1.80 -10.34
N ARG A 32 -18.57 -1.81 -10.77
CA ARG A 32 -19.29 -0.59 -11.18
C ARG A 32 -19.74 0.25 -10.00
N SER A 33 -19.92 -0.35 -8.83
CA SER A 33 -20.35 0.33 -7.61
C SER A 33 -19.26 0.49 -6.55
N ASP A 34 -18.35 -0.48 -6.49
CA ASP A 34 -17.38 -0.59 -5.42
C ASP A 34 -16.07 0.14 -5.73
N TRP A 35 -15.87 0.60 -6.95
CA TRP A 35 -14.81 1.56 -7.28
C TRP A 35 -15.38 2.96 -7.41
N ALA A 36 -14.63 3.94 -6.95
CA ALA A 36 -14.79 5.34 -7.31
C ALA A 36 -13.56 5.84 -8.05
N VAL A 37 -13.76 6.67 -9.05
CA VAL A 37 -12.69 7.21 -9.89
C VAL A 37 -12.78 8.73 -9.96
N ALA A 38 -11.63 9.37 -10.16
CA ALA A 38 -11.51 10.81 -10.29
C ALA A 38 -12.54 11.40 -11.27
N GLU A 39 -12.91 12.66 -11.03
CA GLU A 39 -13.84 13.38 -11.90
C GLU A 39 -13.31 13.48 -13.33
N GLY A 40 -14.20 13.32 -14.31
CA GLY A 40 -13.86 13.31 -15.73
C GLY A 40 -13.33 11.97 -16.23
N PHE A 41 -13.51 10.88 -15.48
CA PHE A 41 -13.11 9.53 -15.87
C PHE A 41 -14.21 8.49 -15.64
N THR A 42 -14.11 7.39 -16.37
CA THR A 42 -14.92 6.19 -16.17
C THR A 42 -14.06 4.94 -16.14
N ILE A 43 -14.62 3.84 -15.62
CA ILE A 43 -13.97 2.53 -15.57
C ILE A 43 -14.62 1.61 -16.60
N VAL A 44 -13.80 0.86 -17.32
CA VAL A 44 -14.21 -0.14 -18.31
C VAL A 44 -13.50 -1.46 -17.99
N GLU A 45 -14.19 -2.58 -18.13
CA GLU A 45 -13.58 -3.91 -18.06
C GLU A 45 -12.91 -4.23 -19.41
N ASP A 46 -11.61 -4.51 -19.42
CA ASP A 46 -10.85 -4.79 -20.64
C ASP A 46 -10.80 -6.29 -20.96
N THR A 47 -10.36 -7.10 -19.99
CA THR A 47 -10.26 -8.56 -20.10
C THR A 47 -10.57 -9.23 -18.76
N THR A 48 -10.94 -10.51 -18.79
CA THR A 48 -11.33 -11.28 -17.60
C THR A 48 -10.80 -12.70 -17.62
N GLY A 49 -10.85 -13.39 -16.47
CA GLY A 49 -10.45 -14.79 -16.33
C GLY A 49 -9.06 -14.99 -15.73
N TYR A 50 -8.60 -14.03 -14.91
CA TYR A 50 -7.31 -14.12 -14.21
C TYR A 50 -7.47 -14.76 -12.82
N HIS A 51 -6.41 -15.42 -12.36
CA HIS A 51 -6.29 -15.99 -11.03
C HIS A 51 -5.12 -15.35 -10.27
N PHE A 52 -5.42 -14.54 -9.25
CA PHE A 52 -4.43 -13.77 -8.49
C PHE A 52 -3.42 -13.04 -9.39
N PRO A 53 -3.86 -12.12 -10.27
CA PRO A 53 -2.93 -11.30 -11.04
C PRO A 53 -1.99 -10.57 -10.07
N SER A 54 -0.71 -10.44 -10.43
CA SER A 54 0.30 -9.83 -9.57
C SER A 54 1.03 -8.66 -10.21
N ALA A 55 1.16 -8.63 -11.53
CA ALA A 55 1.75 -7.51 -12.26
C ALA A 55 1.27 -7.47 -13.72
N ILE A 56 1.39 -6.30 -14.34
CA ILE A 56 1.05 -6.06 -15.75
C ILE A 56 2.15 -5.24 -16.41
N ALA A 57 2.53 -5.59 -17.64
CA ALA A 57 3.44 -4.80 -18.45
C ALA A 57 2.95 -4.70 -19.89
N PHE A 58 2.77 -3.46 -20.37
CA PHE A 58 2.40 -3.18 -21.74
C PHE A 58 3.60 -3.24 -22.67
N VAL A 59 3.40 -3.80 -23.86
CA VAL A 59 4.32 -3.63 -24.97
C VAL A 59 4.31 -2.15 -25.36
N PRO A 60 5.45 -1.42 -25.33
CA PRO A 60 5.45 0.02 -25.53
C PRO A 60 4.96 0.46 -26.92
N GLN A 61 5.27 -0.34 -27.94
CA GLN A 61 4.81 -0.15 -29.31
C GLN A 61 4.31 -1.51 -29.84
N PRO A 62 3.07 -1.90 -29.49
CA PRO A 62 2.48 -3.13 -30.02
C PRO A 62 2.52 -3.09 -31.55
N GLY A 63 2.80 -4.23 -32.18
CA GLY A 63 2.66 -4.33 -33.63
C GLY A 63 1.20 -4.07 -34.05
N PRO A 64 0.95 -3.77 -35.34
CA PRO A 64 -0.38 -3.38 -35.81
C PRO A 64 -1.35 -4.57 -35.95
N ASP A 65 -0.87 -5.81 -35.94
CA ASP A 65 -1.70 -6.97 -36.26
C ASP A 65 -2.60 -7.32 -35.06
N PRO A 66 -3.83 -7.83 -35.30
CA PRO A 66 -4.75 -8.21 -34.23
C PRO A 66 -4.18 -9.21 -33.22
N LYS A 67 -3.22 -10.04 -33.65
CA LYS A 67 -2.58 -11.07 -32.82
C LYS A 67 -1.23 -10.64 -32.23
N ASP A 68 -0.80 -9.41 -32.46
CA ASP A 68 0.41 -8.90 -31.82
C ASP A 68 0.18 -8.72 -30.31
N PRO A 69 1.18 -9.02 -29.46
CA PRO A 69 1.10 -8.80 -28.03
C PRO A 69 0.86 -7.32 -27.68
N LEU A 70 -0.16 -7.09 -26.85
CA LEU A 70 -0.51 -5.78 -26.30
C LEU A 70 0.04 -5.62 -24.88
N TYR A 71 -0.19 -6.60 -24.01
CA TYR A 71 0.36 -6.61 -22.65
C TYR A 71 0.51 -8.03 -22.10
N PHE A 72 1.36 -8.16 -21.09
CA PHE A 72 1.57 -9.39 -20.32
C PHE A 72 1.03 -9.21 -18.90
N VAL A 73 0.47 -10.28 -18.34
CA VAL A 73 -0.01 -10.33 -16.95
C VAL A 73 0.62 -11.53 -16.26
N THR A 74 1.22 -11.33 -15.10
CA THR A 74 1.67 -12.43 -14.24
C THR A 74 0.57 -12.81 -13.25
N GLU A 75 0.44 -14.10 -13.00
CA GLU A 75 -0.40 -14.67 -11.96
C GLU A 75 0.49 -15.20 -10.84
N LEU A 76 0.08 -14.97 -9.59
CA LEU A 76 0.89 -15.22 -8.40
C LEU A 76 1.40 -16.67 -8.31
N ARG A 77 0.71 -17.64 -8.93
CA ARG A 77 1.02 -19.08 -8.90
C ARG A 77 1.84 -19.58 -10.09
N GLY A 78 2.46 -18.69 -10.85
CA GLY A 78 3.49 -19.07 -11.82
C GLY A 78 3.00 -19.18 -13.26
N THR A 79 1.88 -18.55 -13.58
CA THR A 79 1.38 -18.42 -14.97
C THR A 79 1.65 -17.00 -15.47
N ILE A 80 2.06 -16.90 -16.72
CA ILE A 80 2.19 -15.64 -17.45
C ILE A 80 1.18 -15.69 -18.59
N LYS A 81 0.28 -14.71 -18.62
CA LYS A 81 -0.67 -14.49 -19.72
C LYS A 81 -0.11 -13.44 -20.67
N VAL A 82 -0.39 -13.59 -21.94
CA VAL A 82 -0.22 -12.55 -22.96
C VAL A 82 -1.59 -12.22 -23.53
N VAL A 83 -1.90 -10.93 -23.61
CA VAL A 83 -3.10 -10.40 -24.25
C VAL A 83 -2.68 -9.73 -25.55
N THR A 84 -3.40 -10.03 -26.61
CA THR A 84 -3.14 -9.49 -27.96
C THR A 84 -4.03 -8.28 -28.27
N ASN A 85 -3.76 -7.58 -29.37
CA ASN A 85 -4.53 -6.40 -29.77
C ASN A 85 -6.03 -6.66 -29.96
N ASP A 86 -6.46 -7.86 -30.35
CA ASP A 86 -7.88 -8.22 -30.40
C ASP A 86 -8.45 -8.76 -29.08
N ARG A 87 -7.68 -8.61 -28.00
CA ARG A 87 -7.99 -9.03 -26.63
C ARG A 87 -8.10 -10.56 -26.48
N THR A 88 -7.53 -11.34 -27.41
CA THR A 88 -7.29 -12.77 -27.16
C THR A 88 -6.29 -12.92 -26.03
N ILE A 89 -6.65 -13.73 -25.02
CA ILE A 89 -5.79 -14.09 -23.88
C ILE A 89 -5.17 -15.47 -24.17
N LEU A 90 -3.84 -15.57 -24.11
CA LEU A 90 -3.09 -16.81 -24.27
C LEU A 90 -2.19 -17.05 -23.04
N THR A 91 -1.87 -18.31 -22.76
CA THR A 91 -0.81 -18.65 -21.81
C THR A 91 0.54 -18.52 -22.51
N PHE A 92 1.35 -17.55 -22.07
CA PHE A 92 2.70 -17.32 -22.57
C PHE A 92 3.69 -18.33 -21.96
N ALA A 93 3.61 -18.51 -20.65
CA ALA A 93 4.38 -19.52 -19.90
C ALA A 93 3.58 -19.93 -18.65
N GLU A 94 3.83 -21.14 -18.16
CA GLU A 94 3.20 -21.66 -16.95
C GLU A 94 4.16 -22.54 -16.16
N SER A 95 3.82 -22.84 -14.90
CA SER A 95 4.65 -23.66 -14.01
C SER A 95 6.10 -23.15 -13.89
N VAL A 96 6.29 -21.82 -13.95
CA VAL A 96 7.62 -21.18 -13.96
C VAL A 96 8.47 -21.55 -12.73
N PHE A 97 7.81 -21.79 -11.60
CA PHE A 97 8.44 -22.21 -10.35
C PHE A 97 7.51 -23.11 -9.53
N ARG A 98 8.02 -23.59 -8.39
CA ARG A 98 7.24 -24.32 -7.39
C ARG A 98 7.20 -23.55 -6.09
N PHE A 99 6.00 -23.26 -5.61
CA PHE A 99 5.74 -22.70 -4.30
C PHE A 99 4.37 -23.21 -3.84
N ASN A 100 4.33 -23.92 -2.71
CA ASN A 100 3.10 -24.40 -2.11
C ASN A 100 2.93 -23.72 -0.76
N PRO A 101 2.09 -22.67 -0.66
CA PRO A 101 1.81 -22.05 0.62
C PRO A 101 1.03 -23.05 1.50
N THR A 102 1.22 -22.96 2.82
CA THR A 102 0.46 -23.79 3.76
C THR A 102 -1.03 -23.39 3.82
N GLU A 103 -1.33 -22.14 3.48
CA GLU A 103 -2.68 -21.58 3.36
C GLU A 103 -2.71 -20.59 2.20
N GLU A 104 -3.76 -20.63 1.38
CA GLU A 104 -3.93 -19.73 0.24
C GLU A 104 -4.43 -18.34 0.69
N LEU A 105 -4.34 -17.35 -0.20
CA LEU A 105 -4.96 -16.04 -0.03
C LEU A 105 -6.44 -16.18 0.38
N PRO A 106 -6.95 -15.34 1.29
CA PRO A 106 -6.34 -14.10 1.81
C PRO A 106 -5.36 -14.28 2.97
N SER A 107 -4.94 -15.51 3.31
CA SER A 107 -3.91 -15.72 4.34
C SER A 107 -2.61 -15.04 3.94
N GLY A 108 -1.95 -14.37 4.88
CA GLY A 108 -0.62 -13.78 4.65
C GLY A 108 0.44 -14.81 4.23
N ARG A 109 0.21 -16.09 4.53
CA ARG A 109 1.06 -17.21 4.12
C ARG A 109 0.99 -17.49 2.61
N GLY A 110 -0.06 -17.01 1.94
CA GLY A 110 -0.29 -17.14 0.50
C GLY A 110 0.29 -16.00 -0.34
N GLN A 111 1.04 -15.06 0.24
CA GLN A 111 1.52 -13.88 -0.50
C GLN A 111 2.71 -14.15 -1.42
N GLY A 112 3.46 -15.23 -1.21
CA GLY A 112 4.62 -15.58 -2.04
C GLY A 112 4.22 -15.99 -3.46
N GLY A 113 5.05 -15.67 -4.46
CA GLY A 113 4.78 -16.02 -5.85
C GLY A 113 5.52 -15.14 -6.86
N MET A 114 4.92 -14.92 -8.04
CA MET A 114 5.41 -13.91 -9.00
C MET A 114 5.25 -12.49 -8.44
N GLY A 115 6.35 -11.74 -8.39
CA GLY A 115 6.39 -10.38 -7.83
C GLY A 115 6.22 -9.29 -8.88
N GLY A 116 7.00 -9.33 -9.96
CA GLY A 116 7.05 -8.26 -10.96
C GLY A 116 7.34 -8.78 -12.37
N ILE A 117 6.96 -7.98 -13.36
CA ILE A 117 7.22 -8.19 -14.78
C ILE A 117 7.70 -6.88 -15.41
N CYS A 118 8.76 -6.95 -16.20
CA CYS A 118 9.27 -5.81 -16.95
C CYS A 118 9.79 -6.25 -18.32
N LEU A 119 9.68 -5.34 -19.29
CA LEU A 119 9.98 -5.60 -20.69
C LEU A 119 11.20 -4.78 -21.14
N ASP A 120 11.95 -5.36 -22.05
CA ASP A 120 12.99 -4.70 -22.80
C ASP A 120 12.68 -4.88 -24.31
N PRO A 121 12.14 -3.82 -24.96
CA PRO A 121 11.76 -3.90 -26.36
C PRO A 121 12.94 -4.07 -27.30
N GLU A 122 14.13 -3.55 -26.97
CA GLU A 122 15.27 -3.54 -27.90
C GLU A 122 15.71 -4.97 -28.23
N TYR A 123 15.80 -5.82 -27.21
CA TYR A 123 16.18 -7.22 -27.39
C TYR A 123 14.98 -8.18 -27.34
N GLY A 124 13.76 -7.69 -27.06
CA GLY A 124 12.56 -8.53 -26.91
C GLY A 124 12.62 -9.40 -25.65
N TYR A 125 13.27 -8.93 -24.58
CA TYR A 125 13.33 -9.64 -23.30
C TYR A 125 12.13 -9.35 -22.41
N ILE A 126 11.67 -10.40 -21.73
CA ILE A 126 10.68 -10.32 -20.65
C ILE A 126 11.32 -10.85 -19.38
N PHE A 127 11.43 -10.01 -18.36
CA PHE A 127 11.93 -10.40 -17.05
C PHE A 127 10.75 -10.61 -16.10
N VAL A 128 10.79 -11.71 -15.35
CA VAL A 128 9.82 -11.99 -14.28
C VAL A 128 10.57 -12.31 -13.00
N THR A 129 10.22 -11.61 -11.93
CA THR A 129 10.74 -11.86 -10.59
C THR A 129 9.78 -12.75 -9.80
N PHE A 130 10.30 -13.62 -8.94
CA PHE A 130 9.45 -14.51 -8.16
C PHE A 130 10.13 -15.06 -6.91
N LEU A 131 9.31 -15.44 -5.93
CA LEU A 131 9.68 -16.30 -4.82
C LEU A 131 9.40 -17.77 -5.15
N TYR A 132 10.31 -18.67 -4.83
CA TYR A 132 10.11 -20.11 -4.99
C TYR A 132 10.70 -20.92 -3.84
N THR A 133 10.35 -22.21 -3.79
CA THR A 133 10.95 -23.19 -2.89
C THR A 133 11.99 -24.01 -3.63
N ASP A 134 13.24 -23.97 -3.17
CA ASP A 134 14.33 -24.76 -3.76
C ASP A 134 14.24 -26.26 -3.42
N ALA A 135 15.11 -27.07 -4.02
CA ALA A 135 15.12 -28.52 -3.81
C ALA A 135 15.38 -28.94 -2.35
N SER A 136 15.91 -28.05 -1.51
CA SER A 136 16.13 -28.27 -0.08
C SER A 136 14.95 -27.78 0.79
N GLY A 137 13.88 -27.27 0.18
CA GLY A 137 12.73 -26.73 0.89
C GLY A 137 12.90 -25.30 1.38
N ARG A 138 13.97 -24.59 0.98
CA ARG A 138 14.22 -23.20 1.39
C ARG A 138 13.57 -22.22 0.42
N LEU A 139 13.14 -21.08 0.96
CA LEU A 139 12.58 -20.00 0.18
C LEU A 139 13.69 -19.17 -0.47
N ARG A 140 13.55 -18.88 -1.75
CA ARG A 140 14.55 -18.18 -2.56
C ARG A 140 13.87 -17.15 -3.47
N ASN A 141 14.51 -16.00 -3.64
CA ASN A 141 14.16 -15.06 -4.70
C ASN A 141 14.77 -15.54 -6.02
N ASN A 142 14.20 -15.16 -7.16
CA ASN A 142 14.80 -15.42 -8.46
C ASN A 142 14.26 -14.48 -9.53
N ILE A 143 14.93 -14.48 -10.68
CA ILE A 143 14.52 -13.81 -11.91
C ILE A 143 14.63 -14.83 -13.04
N VAL A 144 13.64 -14.85 -13.93
CA VAL A 144 13.75 -15.51 -15.23
C VAL A 144 13.61 -14.47 -16.33
N ARG A 145 14.49 -14.56 -17.34
CA ARG A 145 14.42 -13.79 -18.57
C ARG A 145 13.96 -14.68 -19.69
N TYR A 146 12.88 -14.32 -20.36
CA TYR A 146 12.44 -14.92 -21.62
C TYR A 146 12.94 -14.11 -22.80
N GLN A 147 13.28 -14.78 -23.89
CA GLN A 147 13.55 -14.17 -25.19
C GLN A 147 12.31 -14.30 -26.08
N THR A 148 11.91 -13.21 -26.72
CA THR A 148 10.85 -13.18 -27.74
C THR A 148 11.34 -12.43 -28.98
N THR A 149 10.42 -11.86 -29.77
CA THR A 149 10.76 -11.02 -30.93
C THR A 149 11.14 -9.61 -30.48
N PRO A 150 12.32 -9.08 -30.87
CA PRO A 150 12.67 -7.68 -30.67
C PRO A 150 11.59 -6.72 -31.21
N GLY A 151 11.32 -5.65 -30.47
CA GLY A 151 10.35 -4.60 -30.78
C GLY A 151 8.91 -4.99 -30.45
N THR A 152 8.38 -6.04 -31.10
CA THR A 152 6.95 -6.39 -31.07
C THR A 152 6.57 -7.44 -30.03
N PHE A 153 7.56 -8.17 -29.51
CA PHE A 153 7.36 -9.35 -28.67
C PHE A 153 6.61 -10.49 -29.40
N GLY A 154 6.55 -11.65 -28.77
CA GLY A 154 5.83 -12.83 -29.27
C GLY A 154 4.87 -13.39 -28.24
N VAL A 155 3.90 -14.19 -28.69
CA VAL A 155 2.93 -14.85 -27.82
C VAL A 155 3.46 -16.13 -27.15
N THR A 156 4.64 -16.60 -27.58
CA THR A 156 5.38 -17.70 -26.96
C THR A 156 6.87 -17.33 -26.82
N PRO A 157 7.56 -17.84 -25.78
CA PRO A 157 8.98 -17.62 -25.63
C PRO A 157 9.80 -18.48 -26.60
N ALA A 158 10.85 -17.90 -27.18
CA ALA A 158 11.84 -18.62 -27.98
C ALA A 158 12.87 -19.36 -27.09
N SER A 159 13.21 -18.76 -25.94
CA SER A 159 14.09 -19.36 -24.93
C SER A 159 13.90 -18.67 -23.58
N SER A 160 14.50 -19.24 -22.52
CA SER A 160 14.50 -18.65 -21.18
C SER A 160 15.83 -18.91 -20.45
N VAL A 161 16.26 -17.96 -19.63
CA VAL A 161 17.42 -18.08 -18.74
C VAL A 161 17.01 -17.67 -17.33
N ALA A 162 17.24 -18.53 -16.34
CA ALA A 162 17.01 -18.21 -14.93
C ALA A 162 18.31 -17.72 -14.27
N PHE A 163 18.21 -16.69 -13.46
CA PHE A 163 19.35 -16.11 -12.73
C PHE A 163 19.58 -16.80 -11.38
N THR A 164 19.25 -18.09 -11.29
CA THR A 164 19.21 -18.85 -10.03
C THR A 164 20.51 -18.77 -9.23
N GLU A 165 21.67 -18.86 -9.90
CA GLU A 165 22.98 -18.81 -9.23
C GLU A 165 23.26 -17.48 -8.52
N VAL A 166 22.65 -16.38 -8.99
CA VAL A 166 22.74 -15.06 -8.33
C VAL A 166 22.08 -15.10 -6.95
N PHE A 167 20.98 -15.85 -6.82
CA PHE A 167 20.14 -15.87 -5.61
C PHE A 167 20.34 -17.10 -4.72
N ALA A 168 20.96 -18.17 -5.24
CA ALA A 168 21.05 -19.48 -4.58
C ALA A 168 21.76 -19.47 -3.21
N GLY A 169 22.62 -18.47 -2.97
CA GLY A 169 23.34 -18.31 -1.70
C GLY A 169 22.47 -17.79 -0.54
N TYR A 170 21.37 -17.10 -0.83
CA TYR A 170 20.67 -16.26 0.16
C TYR A 170 19.22 -16.68 0.40
N GLU A 171 18.84 -16.88 1.66
CA GLU A 171 17.49 -17.32 2.02
C GLU A 171 16.53 -16.12 2.04
N SER A 172 15.34 -16.30 1.45
CA SER A 172 14.25 -15.34 1.47
C SER A 172 13.21 -15.71 2.53
N GLY A 173 12.12 -14.94 2.61
CA GLY A 173 11.08 -15.07 3.62
C GLY A 173 9.70 -15.31 3.00
N LEU A 174 8.73 -15.66 3.84
CA LEU A 174 7.32 -15.82 3.41
C LEU A 174 6.67 -14.49 3.00
N ALA A 175 7.24 -13.36 3.42
CA ALA A 175 6.83 -12.01 3.04
C ALA A 175 8.06 -11.13 2.85
N HIS A 176 7.86 -9.96 2.24
CA HIS A 176 8.93 -9.01 1.90
C HIS A 176 10.03 -9.65 1.05
N HIS A 177 9.62 -10.30 -0.03
CA HIS A 177 10.48 -10.99 -0.99
C HIS A 177 10.84 -10.05 -2.16
N ILE A 178 11.41 -10.61 -3.22
CA ILE A 178 11.63 -9.88 -4.49
C ILE A 178 10.29 -9.42 -5.10
N GLY A 179 10.27 -8.19 -5.61
CA GLY A 179 9.05 -7.55 -6.13
C GLY A 179 9.28 -6.91 -7.49
N PRO A 180 9.26 -5.57 -7.60
CA PRO A 180 9.26 -4.87 -8.88
C PRO A 180 10.58 -5.02 -9.62
N CYS A 181 10.51 -4.99 -10.96
CA CYS A 181 11.67 -4.82 -11.83
C CYS A 181 11.41 -3.73 -12.87
N GLN A 182 12.47 -3.12 -13.38
CA GLN A 182 12.40 -2.18 -14.50
C GLN A 182 13.70 -2.20 -15.29
N VAL A 183 13.57 -2.15 -16.61
CA VAL A 183 14.69 -2.00 -17.54
C VAL A 183 14.91 -0.52 -17.85
N VAL A 184 16.17 -0.07 -17.85
CA VAL A 184 16.60 1.29 -18.21
C VAL A 184 17.87 1.18 -19.05
N GLY A 185 17.74 1.35 -20.37
CA GLY A 185 18.82 0.96 -21.30
C GLY A 185 19.20 -0.50 -21.09
N ASP A 186 20.50 -0.82 -21.07
CA ASP A 186 21.01 -2.18 -20.84
C ASP A 186 21.08 -2.58 -19.34
N GLN A 187 20.31 -1.92 -18.47
CA GLN A 187 20.33 -2.14 -17.02
C GLN A 187 18.98 -2.64 -16.51
N LEU A 188 19.02 -3.64 -15.63
CA LEU A 188 17.88 -4.17 -14.90
C LEU A 188 17.96 -3.73 -13.44
N PHE A 189 16.94 -3.02 -12.97
CA PHE A 189 16.74 -2.66 -11.57
C PHE A 189 15.71 -3.58 -10.92
N VAL A 190 15.91 -3.93 -9.65
CA VAL A 190 15.04 -4.85 -8.91
C VAL A 190 14.89 -4.42 -7.44
N GLY A 191 13.66 -4.40 -6.93
CA GLY A 191 13.39 -4.21 -5.50
C GLY A 191 13.33 -5.54 -4.75
N ILE A 192 14.04 -5.65 -3.62
CA ILE A 192 14.07 -6.86 -2.78
C ILE A 192 13.78 -6.49 -1.32
N GLY A 193 12.70 -7.03 -0.75
CA GLY A 193 12.38 -6.85 0.66
C GLY A 193 13.33 -7.59 1.62
N GLU A 194 13.19 -7.30 2.91
CA GLU A 194 14.06 -7.77 4.00
C GLU A 194 13.76 -9.19 4.49
N ALA A 195 12.75 -9.87 3.94
CA ALA A 195 12.46 -11.28 4.22
C ALA A 195 12.27 -11.64 5.72
N TRP A 196 11.73 -10.74 6.55
CA TRP A 196 11.66 -10.85 8.02
C TRP A 196 13.01 -10.95 8.74
N GLN A 197 14.07 -10.47 8.10
CA GLN A 197 15.42 -10.40 8.63
C GLN A 197 15.89 -8.93 8.67
N PRO A 198 15.33 -8.09 9.55
CA PRO A 198 15.57 -6.64 9.50
C PRO A 198 17.02 -6.27 9.81
N HIS A 199 17.73 -7.15 10.52
CA HIS A 199 19.16 -7.01 10.82
C HIS A 199 20.06 -7.12 9.57
N LEU A 200 19.57 -7.69 8.46
CA LEU A 200 20.31 -7.84 7.19
C LEU A 200 20.02 -6.69 6.21
N ALA A 201 18.97 -5.91 6.42
CA ALA A 201 18.50 -4.91 5.45
C ALA A 201 19.56 -3.86 5.09
N ARG A 202 20.43 -3.51 6.05
CA ARG A 202 21.48 -2.48 5.89
C ARG A 202 22.83 -3.04 5.47
N ASP A 203 23.03 -4.36 5.62
CA ASP A 203 24.29 -5.04 5.31
C ASP A 203 24.40 -5.27 3.78
N PRO A 204 25.36 -4.65 3.07
CA PRO A 204 25.50 -4.82 1.62
C PRO A 204 25.90 -6.25 1.21
N ASP A 205 26.50 -7.04 2.11
CA ASP A 205 26.87 -8.44 1.82
C ASP A 205 25.64 -9.37 1.75
N GLN A 206 24.47 -8.86 2.13
CA GLN A 206 23.20 -9.58 2.17
C GLN A 206 22.25 -9.14 1.08
N MET A 207 21.43 -10.07 0.62
CA MET A 207 20.56 -9.88 -0.54
C MET A 207 19.25 -9.14 -0.26
N VAL A 208 18.83 -9.12 0.99
CA VAL A 208 17.49 -8.69 1.38
C VAL A 208 17.51 -7.23 1.86
N GLY A 209 16.41 -6.50 1.62
CA GLY A 209 16.24 -5.10 2.01
C GLY A 209 17.02 -4.12 1.13
N LYS A 210 17.04 -4.36 -0.19
CA LYS A 210 17.92 -3.69 -1.17
C LYS A 210 17.16 -3.22 -2.40
N ILE A 211 17.72 -2.21 -3.08
CA ILE A 211 17.52 -2.02 -4.52
C ILE A 211 18.75 -2.57 -5.23
N TYR A 212 18.54 -3.42 -6.23
CA TYR A 212 19.57 -4.04 -7.04
C TYR A 212 19.65 -3.38 -8.42
N ARG A 213 20.85 -3.40 -9.02
CA ARG A 213 21.13 -3.00 -10.40
C ARG A 213 22.12 -3.97 -11.03
N MET A 214 21.76 -4.53 -12.18
CA MET A 214 22.53 -5.54 -12.93
C MET A 214 22.40 -5.32 -14.43
N SER A 215 23.20 -6.01 -15.24
CA SER A 215 23.01 -6.05 -16.69
C SER A 215 21.80 -6.93 -17.10
N LEU A 216 21.37 -6.84 -18.36
CA LEU A 216 20.25 -7.64 -18.90
C LEU A 216 20.52 -9.15 -18.94
N ASP A 217 21.77 -9.58 -18.82
CA ASP A 217 22.20 -10.97 -18.70
C ASP A 217 22.53 -11.39 -17.26
N GLY A 218 22.23 -10.53 -16.28
CA GLY A 218 22.34 -10.85 -14.85
C GLY A 218 23.76 -10.75 -14.28
N GLN A 219 24.67 -10.07 -14.96
CA GLN A 219 26.02 -9.79 -14.45
C GLN A 219 26.04 -8.55 -13.55
N PRO A 220 26.94 -8.48 -12.56
CA PRO A 220 27.14 -7.26 -11.79
C PRO A 220 27.77 -6.17 -12.65
N LEU A 221 27.44 -4.91 -12.35
CA LEU A 221 27.99 -3.76 -13.06
C LEU A 221 29.16 -3.15 -12.26
N PRO A 222 30.34 -2.90 -12.88
CA PRO A 222 31.52 -2.36 -12.18
C PRO A 222 31.31 -0.99 -11.54
N ASP A 223 30.35 -0.22 -12.04
CA ASP A 223 29.97 1.08 -11.49
C ASP A 223 28.86 0.96 -10.43
N ASN A 224 28.59 -0.21 -9.85
CA ASN A 224 27.75 -0.34 -8.64
C ASN A 224 28.51 0.18 -7.40
N PRO A 225 27.81 0.79 -6.41
CA PRO A 225 28.45 1.43 -5.26
C PRO A 225 29.26 0.49 -4.36
N PHE A 226 28.89 -0.79 -4.31
CA PHE A 226 29.55 -1.80 -3.46
C PHE A 226 30.20 -2.92 -4.29
N TYR A 227 30.46 -2.66 -5.58
CA TYR A 227 31.12 -3.61 -6.46
C TYR A 227 32.57 -3.87 -6.02
N ILE A 228 32.96 -5.13 -5.98
CA ILE A 228 34.35 -5.55 -5.72
C ILE A 228 34.95 -6.40 -6.84
N ASP A 229 34.14 -7.19 -7.54
CA ASP A 229 34.57 -8.07 -8.64
C ASP A 229 33.34 -8.60 -9.43
N ASN A 230 33.59 -9.45 -10.43
CA ASN A 230 32.54 -10.07 -11.25
C ASN A 230 31.94 -11.36 -10.63
N ASP A 231 32.16 -11.64 -9.35
CA ASP A 231 31.56 -12.83 -8.73
C ASP A 231 30.05 -12.66 -8.61
N ILE A 232 29.31 -13.40 -9.43
CA ILE A 232 27.85 -13.35 -9.48
C ILE A 232 27.18 -13.81 -8.19
N LYS A 233 27.90 -14.48 -7.29
CA LYS A 233 27.39 -15.02 -6.03
C LYS A 233 27.47 -14.04 -4.87
N LYS A 234 28.10 -12.87 -5.05
CA LYS A 234 28.23 -11.85 -4.00
C LYS A 234 27.14 -10.79 -4.13
N ALA A 235 26.22 -10.73 -3.18
CA ALA A 235 25.11 -9.80 -3.17
C ALA A 235 25.54 -8.33 -3.36
N GLN A 236 26.58 -7.88 -2.66
CA GLN A 236 27.05 -6.49 -2.70
C GLN A 236 27.39 -6.00 -4.11
N ASN A 237 27.83 -6.89 -5.01
CA ASN A 237 28.16 -6.54 -6.39
C ASN A 237 26.96 -6.03 -7.20
N TYR A 238 25.73 -6.26 -6.71
CA TYR A 238 24.48 -5.81 -7.33
C TYR A 238 23.80 -4.65 -6.61
N VAL A 239 24.23 -4.32 -5.39
CA VAL A 239 23.52 -3.36 -4.54
C VAL A 239 23.62 -1.95 -5.13
N TRP A 240 22.47 -1.32 -5.37
CA TRP A 240 22.35 0.10 -5.68
C TRP A 240 22.12 0.94 -4.41
N ALA A 241 21.28 0.46 -3.49
CA ALA A 241 20.98 1.11 -2.21
C ALA A 241 20.52 0.08 -1.16
N THR A 242 20.67 0.40 0.13
CA THR A 242 20.37 -0.50 1.27
C THR A 242 19.31 0.06 2.22
N GLY A 243 18.86 -0.74 3.20
CA GLY A 243 18.04 -0.25 4.31
C GLY A 243 16.55 -0.13 4.01
N PHE A 244 16.00 -1.04 3.20
CA PHE A 244 14.57 -1.11 2.90
C PHE A 244 13.87 -2.23 3.66
N ARG A 245 12.57 -2.08 3.93
CA ARG A 245 11.75 -3.16 4.49
C ARG A 245 11.15 -4.00 3.38
N ASN A 246 10.27 -3.41 2.58
CA ASN A 246 9.57 -4.05 1.50
C ASN A 246 9.35 -3.01 0.37
N PRO A 247 10.39 -2.71 -0.43
CA PRO A 247 10.35 -1.75 -1.52
C PRO A 247 9.60 -2.34 -2.72
N TYR A 248 8.29 -2.53 -2.54
CA TYR A 248 7.45 -3.32 -3.44
C TYR A 248 6.87 -2.52 -4.61
N ALA A 249 7.09 -1.21 -4.63
CA ALA A 249 6.75 -0.35 -5.75
C ALA A 249 7.98 0.48 -6.14
N MET A 250 8.39 0.43 -7.41
CA MET A 250 9.59 1.10 -7.91
C MET A 250 9.36 1.64 -9.31
N ARG A 251 9.89 2.82 -9.58
CA ARG A 251 9.88 3.45 -10.91
C ARG A 251 11.15 4.28 -11.09
N ILE A 252 11.84 4.08 -12.20
CA ILE A 252 12.95 4.93 -12.62
C ILE A 252 12.42 5.93 -13.66
N VAL A 253 12.69 7.22 -13.43
CA VAL A 253 12.30 8.34 -14.29
C VAL A 253 13.54 9.20 -14.49
N ASP A 254 13.95 9.41 -15.75
CA ASP A 254 15.10 10.25 -16.10
C ASP A 254 16.37 9.92 -15.29
N GLY A 255 16.65 8.62 -15.11
CA GLY A 255 17.79 8.11 -14.35
C GLY A 255 17.66 8.18 -12.82
N ARG A 256 16.55 8.72 -12.30
CA ARG A 256 16.27 8.83 -10.85
C ARG A 256 15.37 7.69 -10.40
N VAL A 257 15.74 7.03 -9.30
CA VAL A 257 15.01 5.88 -8.77
C VAL A 257 13.98 6.37 -7.74
N PHE A 258 12.72 5.99 -7.90
CA PHE A 258 11.65 6.27 -6.96
C PHE A 258 11.10 4.96 -6.41
N VAL A 259 10.87 4.92 -5.09
CA VAL A 259 10.43 3.72 -4.39
C VAL A 259 9.32 4.07 -3.41
N ALA A 260 8.29 3.23 -3.34
CA ALA A 260 7.44 3.17 -2.18
C ALA A 260 7.71 1.88 -1.39
N ASP A 261 8.02 2.05 -0.11
CA ASP A 261 8.47 1.01 0.80
C ASP A 261 7.40 0.80 1.89
N ASN A 262 6.95 -0.44 2.03
CA ASN A 262 5.88 -0.78 2.96
C ASN A 262 6.48 -0.93 4.37
N GLY A 263 6.00 -0.18 5.36
CA GLY A 263 6.37 -0.35 6.78
C GLY A 263 5.45 -1.31 7.52
N VAL A 264 5.49 -1.28 8.86
CA VAL A 264 4.54 -2.05 9.69
C VAL A 264 3.27 -1.22 9.89
N GLY A 265 3.43 -0.01 10.40
CA GLY A 265 2.35 0.96 10.65
C GLY A 265 2.32 2.14 9.69
N THR A 266 3.40 2.38 8.95
CA THR A 266 3.65 3.57 8.14
C THR A 266 4.32 3.17 6.84
N ASP A 267 3.83 3.64 5.70
CA ASP A 267 4.56 3.46 4.43
C ASP A 267 5.29 4.74 4.07
N ARG A 268 6.29 4.64 3.19
CA ARG A 268 7.05 5.81 2.72
C ARG A 268 7.17 5.83 1.20
N PHE A 269 7.23 7.03 0.65
CA PHE A 269 7.67 7.31 -0.72
C PHE A 269 9.03 8.02 -0.68
N ILE A 270 9.93 7.63 -1.58
CA ILE A 270 11.35 7.97 -1.50
C ILE A 270 11.89 8.21 -2.91
N GLU A 271 12.74 9.23 -3.05
CA GLU A 271 13.72 9.27 -4.14
C GLU A 271 15.01 8.60 -3.66
N VAL A 272 15.40 7.51 -4.33
CA VAL A 272 16.52 6.65 -3.97
C VAL A 272 17.81 7.12 -4.63
N GLU A 273 18.81 7.39 -3.82
CA GLU A 273 20.15 7.82 -4.21
C GLU A 273 21.12 6.63 -4.21
N ARG A 274 22.09 6.68 -5.12
CA ARG A 274 23.10 5.62 -5.30
C ARG A 274 23.97 5.49 -4.04
N GLY A 275 24.09 4.28 -3.52
CA GLY A 275 24.96 3.92 -2.40
C GLY A 275 24.41 4.27 -1.03
N GLU A 276 23.22 4.86 -0.95
CA GLU A 276 22.65 5.32 0.30
C GLU A 276 21.97 4.21 1.10
N ASP A 277 21.95 4.41 2.42
CA ASP A 277 21.26 3.56 3.40
C ASP A 277 19.97 4.25 3.88
N TYR A 278 18.84 3.58 3.67
CA TYR A 278 17.51 4.05 4.02
C TYR A 278 17.04 3.63 5.40
N GLY A 279 17.93 3.03 6.20
CA GLY A 279 17.86 3.03 7.65
C GLY A 279 16.98 1.97 8.29
N TRP A 280 16.22 1.17 7.52
CA TRP A 280 15.34 0.12 8.08
C TRP A 280 16.14 -0.81 8.99
N ASN A 281 15.72 -0.90 10.25
CA ASN A 281 16.40 -1.70 11.28
C ASN A 281 15.43 -2.58 12.08
N GLY A 282 14.19 -2.76 11.60
CA GLY A 282 13.14 -3.50 12.29
C GLY A 282 12.24 -2.65 13.19
N GLN A 283 12.59 -1.39 13.44
CA GLN A 283 11.77 -0.47 14.22
C GLN A 283 10.94 0.43 13.32
N GLU A 284 9.67 0.63 13.68
CA GLU A 284 8.74 1.48 12.94
C GLU A 284 9.30 2.89 12.73
N SER A 285 9.96 3.47 13.74
CA SER A 285 10.55 4.80 13.64
C SER A 285 11.59 4.95 12.52
N SER A 286 12.25 3.85 12.12
CA SER A 286 13.27 3.87 11.07
C SER A 286 12.68 4.07 9.67
N ILE A 287 11.40 3.77 9.45
CA ILE A 287 10.75 3.97 8.15
C ILE A 287 10.63 5.46 7.80
N HIS A 288 10.57 6.36 8.79
CA HIS A 288 10.45 7.80 8.51
C HIS A 288 11.75 8.41 7.93
N LEU A 289 12.88 7.71 8.03
CA LEU A 289 14.17 8.22 7.57
C LEU A 289 14.16 8.40 6.05
N ARG A 290 14.61 9.59 5.61
CA ARG A 290 14.76 10.00 4.20
C ARG A 290 13.49 9.88 3.35
N ALA A 291 12.32 9.80 3.97
CA ALA A 291 11.05 9.75 3.27
C ALA A 291 10.73 11.12 2.66
N ALA A 292 10.37 11.14 1.37
CA ALA A 292 9.77 12.31 0.73
C ALA A 292 8.31 12.49 1.15
N TYR A 293 7.63 11.39 1.49
CA TYR A 293 6.28 11.38 2.06
C TYR A 293 6.06 10.11 2.87
N VAL A 294 5.19 10.17 3.88
CA VAL A 294 4.79 9.02 4.70
C VAL A 294 3.27 8.88 4.78
N TRP A 295 2.76 7.66 4.69
CA TRP A 295 1.34 7.34 4.94
C TRP A 295 1.17 6.68 6.29
N VAL A 296 0.38 7.29 7.16
CA VAL A 296 0.01 6.74 8.47
C VAL A 296 -1.50 6.74 8.62
N PRO A 297 -2.17 5.60 8.79
CA PRO A 297 -1.59 4.26 8.80
C PRO A 297 -1.14 3.82 7.40
N SER A 298 -0.29 2.79 7.35
CA SER A 298 0.13 2.13 6.11
C SER A 298 -1.07 1.71 5.25
N LEU A 299 -0.95 1.90 3.94
CA LEU A 299 -1.90 1.51 2.91
C LEU A 299 -1.38 0.34 2.05
N GLY A 300 -0.10 -0.02 2.15
CA GLY A 300 0.53 -1.11 1.41
C GLY A 300 0.73 -0.82 -0.08
N PRO A 301 1.73 0.01 -0.44
CA PRO A 301 2.10 0.24 -1.83
C PRO A 301 2.43 -1.05 -2.60
N THR A 302 1.88 -1.23 -3.80
CA THR A 302 2.04 -2.46 -4.60
C THR A 302 2.76 -2.24 -5.93
N THR A 303 2.64 -1.07 -6.53
CA THR A 303 3.20 -0.75 -7.84
C THR A 303 3.27 0.76 -8.04
N LEU A 304 4.23 1.24 -8.83
CA LEU A 304 4.46 2.66 -9.07
C LEU A 304 4.61 2.93 -10.56
N GLN A 305 3.78 3.82 -11.08
CA GLN A 305 3.84 4.31 -12.45
C GLN A 305 4.11 5.81 -12.46
N TYR A 306 4.67 6.30 -13.57
CA TYR A 306 4.88 7.72 -13.82
C TYR A 306 4.30 8.08 -15.18
N LEU A 307 3.43 9.08 -15.22
CA LEU A 307 2.87 9.61 -16.45
C LEU A 307 3.81 10.71 -16.95
N SER A 308 4.37 10.54 -18.15
CA SER A 308 5.27 11.54 -18.74
C SER A 308 4.60 12.92 -18.78
N PRO A 309 5.35 14.03 -18.56
CA PRO A 309 4.86 15.40 -18.74
C PRO A 309 4.29 15.67 -20.14
N ASP A 310 4.78 14.95 -21.16
CA ASP A 310 4.33 15.11 -22.55
C ASP A 310 3.08 14.27 -22.87
N SER A 311 2.59 13.47 -21.93
CA SER A 311 1.44 12.60 -22.16
C SER A 311 0.12 13.33 -22.00
N SER A 312 -0.76 13.18 -22.99
CA SER A 312 -2.16 13.63 -22.92
C SER A 312 -3.12 12.53 -22.47
N LEU A 313 -2.63 11.33 -22.11
CA LEU A 313 -3.44 10.12 -21.91
C LEU A 313 -4.57 10.31 -20.89
N LEU A 314 -4.26 11.00 -19.78
CA LEU A 314 -5.23 11.35 -18.74
C LEU A 314 -5.52 12.86 -18.69
N GLY A 315 -5.11 13.62 -19.71
CA GLY A 315 -5.16 15.08 -19.72
C GLY A 315 -4.02 15.75 -18.97
N THR A 316 -3.80 17.04 -19.26
CA THR A 316 -2.63 17.82 -18.82
C THR A 316 -2.53 17.99 -17.30
N ALA A 317 -3.66 17.95 -16.58
CA ALA A 317 -3.68 18.05 -15.11
C ALA A 317 -3.02 16.86 -14.40
N TYR A 318 -2.84 15.74 -15.09
CA TYR A 318 -2.27 14.50 -14.57
C TYR A 318 -0.89 14.18 -15.12
N ALA A 319 -0.46 14.86 -16.17
CA ALA A 319 0.87 14.70 -16.76
C ALA A 319 1.97 15.08 -15.75
N GLY A 320 3.09 14.36 -15.79
CA GLY A 320 4.23 14.56 -14.90
C GLY A 320 4.04 14.05 -13.47
N LYS A 321 3.08 13.13 -13.24
CA LYS A 321 2.71 12.66 -11.89
C LYS A 321 2.91 11.16 -11.72
N PHE A 322 3.15 10.77 -10.47
CA PHE A 322 3.22 9.37 -10.09
C PHE A 322 1.84 8.81 -9.73
N PHE A 323 1.62 7.53 -10.02
CA PHE A 323 0.42 6.78 -9.70
C PHE A 323 0.84 5.50 -8.97
N LEU A 324 0.42 5.38 -7.72
CA LEU A 324 0.82 4.34 -6.79
C LEU A 324 -0.37 3.43 -6.48
N GLY A 325 -0.27 2.16 -6.84
CA GLY A 325 -1.24 1.13 -6.44
C GLY A 325 -1.15 0.87 -4.94
N MET A 326 -2.31 0.71 -4.29
CA MET A 326 -2.44 0.47 -2.87
C MET A 326 -3.28 -0.77 -2.60
N ALA A 327 -2.73 -1.68 -1.80
CA ALA A 327 -3.42 -2.90 -1.39
C ALA A 327 -4.54 -2.61 -0.39
N GLY A 328 -4.29 -1.82 0.64
CA GLY A 328 -5.24 -1.57 1.72
C GLY A 328 -5.54 -2.78 2.60
N SER A 329 -6.54 -2.62 3.46
CA SER A 329 -7.22 -3.66 4.24
C SER A 329 -8.56 -3.08 4.67
N VAL A 330 -9.62 -3.47 3.96
CA VAL A 330 -10.96 -2.88 4.13
C VAL A 330 -11.48 -3.14 5.54
N ARG A 331 -11.23 -4.33 6.10
CA ARG A 331 -11.59 -4.68 7.49
C ARG A 331 -10.90 -3.81 8.54
N ARG A 332 -9.75 -3.21 8.20
CA ARG A 332 -9.00 -2.28 9.06
C ARG A 332 -9.25 -0.81 8.70
N GLY A 333 -10.20 -0.53 7.81
CA GLY A 333 -10.51 0.81 7.32
C GLY A 333 -9.43 1.39 6.40
N LYS A 334 -8.53 0.59 5.84
CA LYS A 334 -7.50 1.05 4.90
C LYS A 334 -8.00 0.77 3.49
N MET A 335 -8.29 1.79 2.70
CA MET A 335 -8.96 1.58 1.41
C MET A 335 -7.95 1.25 0.30
N PRO A 336 -8.18 0.17 -0.47
CA PRO A 336 -7.45 -0.10 -1.70
C PRO A 336 -7.68 1.00 -2.74
N GLY A 337 -6.74 1.18 -3.66
CA GLY A 337 -6.90 2.16 -4.72
C GLY A 337 -5.63 2.50 -5.48
N ILE A 338 -5.69 3.60 -6.22
CA ILE A 338 -4.53 4.22 -6.88
C ILE A 338 -4.41 5.63 -6.32
N VAL A 339 -3.27 5.93 -5.70
CA VAL A 339 -2.95 7.25 -5.14
C VAL A 339 -2.04 7.99 -6.11
N ARG A 340 -2.37 9.24 -6.40
CA ARG A 340 -1.56 10.15 -7.20
C ARG A 340 -0.59 10.91 -6.30
N ILE A 341 0.68 11.02 -6.71
CA ILE A 341 1.70 11.81 -6.02
C ILE A 341 2.19 12.89 -6.99
N ASP A 342 2.08 14.14 -6.55
CA ASP A 342 2.67 15.29 -7.23
C ASP A 342 4.07 15.52 -6.66
N TYR A 343 5.10 15.21 -7.44
CA TYR A 343 6.48 15.31 -7.03
C TYR A 343 7.20 16.35 -7.90
N ASN A 344 7.66 17.43 -7.28
CA ASN A 344 8.47 18.42 -7.97
C ASN A 344 9.89 17.86 -8.14
N MET A 345 10.21 17.52 -9.40
CA MET A 345 11.50 16.97 -9.77
C MET A 345 12.67 17.92 -9.47
N GLU A 346 12.51 19.23 -9.65
CA GLU A 346 13.57 20.23 -9.42
C GLU A 346 13.85 20.45 -7.93
N GLN A 347 12.79 20.62 -7.13
CA GLN A 347 12.88 20.85 -5.68
C GLN A 347 13.07 19.55 -4.88
N ARG A 348 13.04 18.40 -5.56
CA ARG A 348 13.18 17.05 -4.98
C ARG A 348 12.24 16.79 -3.79
N ARG A 349 10.98 17.20 -3.92
CA ARG A 349 9.98 17.06 -2.85
C ARG A 349 8.57 16.82 -3.38
N VAL A 350 7.74 16.21 -2.56
CA VAL A 350 6.30 16.12 -2.80
C VAL A 350 5.68 17.52 -2.68
N SER A 351 4.96 17.95 -3.71
CA SER A 351 4.43 19.30 -3.88
C SER A 351 3.05 19.48 -3.25
N SER A 352 2.27 18.41 -3.17
CA SER A 352 0.92 18.40 -2.62
C SER A 352 0.66 17.08 -1.90
N VAL A 353 -0.32 17.07 -1.01
CA VAL A 353 -0.78 15.84 -0.37
C VAL A 353 -1.21 14.84 -1.45
N PRO A 354 -0.73 13.58 -1.40
CA PRO A 354 -1.19 12.53 -2.29
C PRO A 354 -2.69 12.24 -2.12
N GLU A 355 -3.37 11.98 -3.23
CA GLU A 355 -4.83 11.82 -3.27
C GLU A 355 -5.23 10.58 -4.06
N TYR A 356 -6.36 9.98 -3.72
CA TYR A 356 -6.90 8.88 -4.51
C TYR A 356 -7.34 9.36 -5.90
N PHE A 357 -6.77 8.76 -6.93
CA PHE A 357 -7.27 8.78 -8.30
C PHE A 357 -8.34 7.71 -8.52
N LEU A 358 -8.15 6.54 -7.90
CA LEU A 358 -9.10 5.45 -7.82
C LEU A 358 -9.21 5.03 -6.36
N ARG A 359 -10.41 4.83 -5.83
CA ARG A 359 -10.62 4.42 -4.43
C ARG A 359 -11.68 3.34 -4.34
N PHE A 360 -11.37 2.27 -3.60
CA PHE A 360 -12.35 1.24 -3.29
C PHE A 360 -13.35 1.73 -2.23
N ARG A 361 -14.60 1.31 -2.37
CA ARG A 361 -15.75 1.68 -1.54
C ARG A 361 -16.57 0.47 -1.09
N GLY A 362 -16.26 -0.72 -1.60
CA GLY A 362 -16.86 -1.97 -1.15
C GLY A 362 -16.51 -2.29 0.31
N LYS A 363 -17.22 -3.27 0.88
CA LYS A 363 -17.05 -3.71 2.28
C LYS A 363 -16.17 -4.95 2.42
N GLN A 364 -15.99 -5.67 1.33
CA GLN A 364 -15.15 -6.86 1.19
C GLN A 364 -13.67 -6.48 1.07
N GLU A 365 -12.77 -7.41 1.34
CA GLU A 365 -11.35 -7.19 1.05
C GLU A 365 -11.15 -7.10 -0.47
N GLN A 366 -10.30 -6.16 -0.89
CA GLN A 366 -9.84 -5.97 -2.26
C GLN A 366 -8.42 -5.40 -2.19
N MET A 367 -7.65 -5.49 -3.27
CA MET A 367 -6.31 -4.90 -3.37
C MET A 367 -6.06 -4.46 -4.82
N VAL A 368 -5.46 -3.30 -5.05
CA VAL A 368 -4.90 -2.97 -6.37
C VAL A 368 -3.48 -3.53 -6.42
N VAL A 369 -3.22 -4.52 -7.26
CA VAL A 369 -1.95 -5.26 -7.32
C VAL A 369 -1.15 -4.97 -8.58
N ALA A 370 -1.79 -4.51 -9.64
CA ALA A 370 -1.13 -4.11 -10.87
C ALA A 370 -1.70 -2.78 -11.38
N VAL A 371 -0.83 -1.93 -11.91
CA VAL A 371 -1.16 -0.63 -12.52
C VAL A 371 -0.17 -0.39 -13.65
N ALA A 372 -0.65 -0.04 -14.85
CA ALA A 372 0.21 0.37 -15.96
C ALA A 372 -0.52 1.33 -16.89
N PHE A 373 0.23 2.23 -17.53
CA PHE A 373 -0.29 2.99 -18.65
C PHE A 373 -0.29 2.11 -19.91
N GLY A 374 -1.46 1.97 -20.52
CA GLY A 374 -1.62 1.38 -21.84
C GLY A 374 -1.75 2.47 -22.91
N PRO A 375 -2.00 2.09 -24.18
CA PRO A 375 -2.09 3.04 -25.29
C PRO A 375 -3.29 4.00 -25.19
N ASP A 376 -4.32 3.64 -24.42
CA ASP A 376 -5.60 4.35 -24.39
C ASP A 376 -6.18 4.57 -22.98
N GLY A 377 -5.42 4.27 -21.91
CA GLY A 377 -5.83 4.57 -20.55
C GLY A 377 -4.88 4.08 -19.47
N LEU A 378 -5.29 4.27 -18.22
CA LEU A 378 -4.61 3.69 -17.05
C LEU A 378 -5.27 2.36 -16.70
N TYR A 379 -4.52 1.28 -16.85
CA TYR A 379 -4.97 -0.07 -16.57
C TYR A 379 -4.65 -0.46 -15.12
N PHE A 380 -5.53 -1.24 -14.50
CA PHE A 380 -5.28 -1.81 -13.19
C PHE A 380 -5.93 -3.19 -12.99
N ALA A 381 -5.36 -3.96 -12.08
CA ALA A 381 -5.88 -5.27 -11.68
C ALA A 381 -6.19 -5.29 -10.18
N PRO A 382 -7.44 -5.61 -9.77
CA PRO A 382 -7.72 -6.10 -8.44
C PRO A 382 -7.14 -7.50 -8.21
N LEU A 383 -6.94 -7.88 -6.94
CA LEU A 383 -6.46 -9.22 -6.58
C LEU A 383 -7.59 -10.25 -6.46
N TYR A 384 -8.73 -9.85 -5.88
CA TYR A 384 -9.83 -10.76 -5.59
C TYR A 384 -10.94 -10.67 -6.63
N GLU A 385 -11.58 -11.82 -6.82
CA GLU A 385 -12.64 -12.04 -7.79
C GLU A 385 -13.85 -11.13 -7.58
N ASN A 386 -14.49 -10.78 -8.69
CA ASN A 386 -15.78 -10.10 -8.72
C ASN A 386 -16.94 -11.08 -8.47
N GLN A 387 -18.16 -10.56 -8.49
CA GLN A 387 -19.39 -11.35 -8.32
C GLN A 387 -19.62 -12.44 -9.35
N ALA A 388 -18.93 -12.40 -10.49
CA ALA A 388 -18.94 -13.48 -11.48
C ALA A 388 -17.90 -14.58 -11.19
N GLY A 389 -17.15 -14.49 -10.08
CA GLY A 389 -16.08 -15.45 -9.74
C GLY A 389 -14.85 -15.29 -10.62
N GLN A 390 -14.61 -14.09 -11.14
CA GLN A 390 -13.50 -13.80 -12.06
C GLN A 390 -12.70 -12.61 -11.58
N THR A 391 -11.38 -12.64 -11.79
CA THR A 391 -10.57 -11.42 -11.71
C THR A 391 -10.37 -10.87 -13.11
N SER A 392 -10.41 -9.55 -13.23
CA SER A 392 -10.41 -8.83 -14.50
C SER A 392 -9.34 -7.74 -14.51
N ILE A 393 -8.84 -7.40 -15.69
CA ILE A 393 -8.10 -6.17 -15.90
C ILE A 393 -9.12 -5.08 -16.25
N TYR A 394 -9.07 -3.98 -15.53
CA TYR A 394 -9.89 -2.80 -15.77
C TYR A 394 -9.04 -1.69 -16.37
N LYS A 395 -9.69 -0.77 -17.07
CA LYS A 395 -9.10 0.43 -17.66
C LYS A 395 -9.86 1.66 -17.20
N ILE A 396 -9.14 2.69 -16.79
CA ILE A 396 -9.64 4.04 -16.51
C ILE A 396 -9.37 4.90 -17.74
N VAL A 397 -10.44 5.49 -18.30
CA VAL A 397 -10.36 6.35 -19.49
C VAL A 397 -11.04 7.69 -19.24
N PRO A 398 -10.60 8.78 -19.92
CA PRO A 398 -11.30 10.04 -19.90
C PRO A 398 -12.77 9.90 -20.32
N ASP A 399 -13.65 10.57 -19.58
CA ASP A 399 -15.07 10.66 -19.84
C ASP A 399 -15.56 12.08 -19.56
N ALA A 400 -15.68 12.87 -20.62
CA ALA A 400 -16.16 14.25 -20.55
C ALA A 400 -17.61 14.39 -20.06
N THR A 401 -18.40 13.31 -20.13
CA THR A 401 -19.77 13.30 -19.62
C THR A 401 -19.84 13.09 -18.11
N ASN A 402 -18.71 12.71 -17.49
CA ASN A 402 -18.58 12.43 -16.07
C ASN A 402 -19.62 11.40 -15.58
N SER A 403 -19.93 10.41 -16.44
CA SER A 403 -21.06 9.48 -16.28
C SER A 403 -20.90 8.52 -15.10
N TYR A 404 -19.67 8.26 -14.68
CA TYR A 404 -19.40 7.35 -13.56
C TYR A 404 -19.92 7.98 -12.26
N PRO A 405 -20.74 7.29 -11.44
CA PRO A 405 -21.49 7.96 -10.37
C PRO A 405 -20.72 8.20 -9.06
N TYR A 406 -19.53 7.61 -8.88
CA TYR A 406 -18.83 7.61 -7.59
C TYR A 406 -17.46 8.28 -7.65
N ARG A 407 -17.20 9.19 -6.70
CA ARG A 407 -15.94 9.97 -6.62
C ARG A 407 -15.10 9.60 -5.38
N PRO A 408 -13.77 9.52 -5.50
CA PRO A 408 -12.88 9.19 -4.40
C PRO A 408 -13.00 10.11 -3.18
N MET A 409 -13.27 11.40 -3.41
CA MET A 409 -13.34 12.42 -2.36
C MET A 409 -14.68 12.47 -1.61
N GLN A 410 -15.71 11.70 -2.03
CA GLN A 410 -17.02 11.66 -1.37
C GLN A 410 -17.01 10.72 -0.15
N VAL A 411 -16.07 10.94 0.78
CA VAL A 411 -15.99 10.19 2.04
C VAL A 411 -16.77 10.96 3.09
N GLU A 412 -17.88 10.39 3.56
CA GLU A 412 -18.75 11.03 4.55
C GLU A 412 -18.51 10.51 5.98
N ASP A 413 -17.81 9.38 6.13
CA ASP A 413 -17.49 8.82 7.45
C ASP A 413 -16.33 9.62 8.09
N PRO A 414 -16.56 10.36 9.20
CA PRO A 414 -15.52 11.15 9.86
C PRO A 414 -14.31 10.31 10.31
N ARG A 415 -14.54 9.06 10.72
CA ARG A 415 -13.46 8.16 11.16
C ARG A 415 -12.59 7.74 9.98
N GLN A 416 -13.21 7.55 8.83
CA GLN A 416 -12.51 7.22 7.61
C GLN A 416 -11.68 8.40 7.10
N ILE A 417 -12.24 9.62 7.14
CA ILE A 417 -11.50 10.85 6.80
C ILE A 417 -10.27 11.01 7.71
N LEU A 418 -10.45 10.93 9.04
CA LEU A 418 -9.35 11.07 10.01
C LEU A 418 -8.22 10.06 9.78
N ARG A 419 -8.57 8.86 9.31
CA ARG A 419 -7.61 7.81 9.01
C ARG A 419 -6.89 8.05 7.68
N GLU A 420 -7.63 8.31 6.60
CA GLU A 420 -7.05 8.49 5.26
C GLU A 420 -6.21 9.75 5.14
N ARG A 421 -6.61 10.83 5.82
CA ARG A 421 -5.86 12.09 5.86
C ARG A 421 -4.65 12.01 6.78
N GLY A 422 -4.53 10.97 7.60
CA GLY A 422 -3.38 10.71 8.44
C GLY A 422 -3.37 11.40 9.80
N CYS A 423 -4.51 11.92 10.26
CA CYS A 423 -4.64 12.56 11.57
C CYS A 423 -4.22 11.62 12.73
N LEU A 424 -4.45 10.31 12.55
CA LEU A 424 -4.08 9.28 13.52
C LEU A 424 -2.57 9.07 13.66
N GLY A 425 -1.74 9.60 12.76
CA GLY A 425 -0.30 9.56 12.90
C GLY A 425 0.22 10.40 14.07
N CYS A 426 -0.47 11.51 14.39
CA CYS A 426 -0.10 12.39 15.49
C CYS A 426 -1.04 12.27 16.69
N HIS A 427 -2.31 11.92 16.47
CA HIS A 427 -3.34 11.99 17.50
C HIS A 427 -3.96 10.63 17.84
N GLN A 428 -4.34 10.46 19.11
CA GLN A 428 -5.25 9.40 19.56
C GLN A 428 -6.69 9.92 19.60
N ILE A 429 -7.65 9.11 19.15
CA ILE A 429 -9.09 9.39 19.33
C ILE A 429 -9.58 8.60 20.55
N ASN A 430 -9.98 9.30 21.60
CA ASN A 430 -10.45 8.66 22.82
C ASN A 430 -11.78 7.93 22.58
N GLY A 431 -11.83 6.62 22.88
CA GLY A 431 -13.00 5.76 22.69
C GLY A 431 -12.88 4.68 21.61
N ASP A 432 -11.81 4.68 20.81
CA ASP A 432 -11.55 3.68 19.75
C ASP A 432 -10.41 2.69 20.11
N GLY A 433 -10.23 2.40 21.40
CA GLY A 433 -9.30 1.35 21.84
C GLY A 433 -7.81 1.72 21.80
N GLY A 434 -7.47 3.01 21.68
CA GLY A 434 -6.09 3.52 21.86
C GLY A 434 -5.21 3.51 20.60
N PHE A 435 -5.79 3.44 19.40
CA PHE A 435 -5.04 3.53 18.15
C PHE A 435 -4.75 5.00 17.79
N GLY A 436 -3.48 5.38 17.67
CA GLY A 436 -3.03 6.70 17.24
C GLY A 436 -1.71 7.16 17.85
N GLY A 437 -1.10 8.18 17.27
CA GLY A 437 0.14 8.79 17.75
C GLY A 437 -0.03 9.62 19.03
N ALA A 438 1.09 9.90 19.69
CA ALA A 438 1.16 10.74 20.89
C ALA A 438 1.95 12.05 20.65
N ALA A 439 2.22 12.38 19.39
CA ALA A 439 2.93 13.61 19.02
C ALA A 439 2.04 14.86 19.20
N GLY A 440 0.74 14.70 18.96
CA GLY A 440 -0.29 15.71 19.20
C GLY A 440 -1.16 15.37 20.42
N PRO A 441 -1.96 16.33 20.91
CA PRO A 441 -2.89 16.09 22.00
C PRO A 441 -3.96 15.05 21.62
N PRO A 442 -4.50 14.30 22.57
CA PRO A 442 -5.61 13.40 22.31
C PRO A 442 -6.85 14.20 21.85
N LEU A 443 -7.55 13.67 20.84
CA LEU A 443 -8.79 14.22 20.32
C LEU A 443 -9.95 13.70 21.18
N SER A 444 -10.25 14.42 22.26
CA SER A 444 -11.46 14.20 23.07
C SER A 444 -12.29 15.48 23.12
N ARG A 445 -13.61 15.32 23.13
CA ARG A 445 -14.55 16.44 23.15
C ARG A 445 -14.26 17.40 24.30
N GLU A 446 -14.12 16.88 25.51
CA GLU A 446 -13.96 17.66 26.74
C GLU A 446 -12.65 18.45 26.72
N LEU A 447 -11.55 17.81 26.30
CA LEU A 447 -10.25 18.46 26.21
C LEU A 447 -10.21 19.51 25.09
N LEU A 448 -10.78 19.20 23.92
CA LEU A 448 -10.86 20.14 22.80
C LEU A 448 -11.64 21.39 23.23
N ILE A 449 -12.82 21.23 23.81
CA ILE A 449 -13.64 22.36 24.25
C ILE A 449 -12.92 23.18 25.32
N ALA A 450 -12.40 22.54 26.37
CA ALA A 450 -11.73 23.24 27.45
C ALA A 450 -10.51 24.05 26.95
N ASN A 451 -9.66 23.43 26.13
CA ASN A 451 -8.44 24.07 25.62
C ASN A 451 -8.74 25.20 24.64
N ILE A 452 -9.66 24.98 23.70
CA ILE A 452 -10.01 25.98 22.69
C ILE A 452 -10.74 27.14 23.35
N GLN A 453 -11.69 26.88 24.26
CA GLN A 453 -12.38 27.93 24.98
C GLN A 453 -11.43 28.78 25.84
N ALA A 454 -10.48 28.15 26.54
CA ALA A 454 -9.45 28.87 27.28
C ALA A 454 -8.58 29.75 26.36
N ARG A 455 -8.24 29.26 25.16
CA ARG A 455 -7.52 30.03 24.14
C ARG A 455 -8.34 31.22 23.64
N LEU A 456 -9.60 31.02 23.26
CA LEU A 456 -10.48 32.08 22.72
C LEU A 456 -10.83 33.17 23.75
N ASN A 457 -10.79 32.85 25.04
CA ASN A 457 -11.00 33.79 26.15
C ASN A 457 -9.73 34.55 26.55
N ASN A 458 -8.57 34.19 26.02
CA ASN A 458 -7.31 34.84 26.34
C ASN A 458 -7.14 36.15 25.53
N ALA A 459 -7.02 37.29 26.23
CA ALA A 459 -6.85 38.59 25.60
C ALA A 459 -5.57 38.71 24.75
N GLN A 460 -4.47 38.08 25.19
CA GLN A 460 -3.21 38.07 24.43
C GLN A 460 -3.35 37.26 23.14
N TYR A 461 -4.13 36.18 23.16
CA TYR A 461 -4.42 35.41 21.94
C TYR A 461 -5.25 36.24 20.94
N ARG A 462 -6.26 36.99 21.41
CA ARG A 462 -7.02 37.90 20.53
C ARG A 462 -6.14 38.99 19.94
N GLN A 463 -5.20 39.54 20.72
CA GLN A 463 -4.22 40.49 20.22
C GLN A 463 -3.30 39.86 19.16
N LEU A 464 -2.85 38.62 19.39
CA LEU A 464 -2.07 37.86 18.40
C LEU A 464 -2.83 37.74 17.07
N LEU A 465 -4.12 37.39 17.08
CA LEU A 465 -4.91 37.31 15.85
C LEU A 465 -4.97 38.64 15.10
N ALA A 466 -5.16 39.75 15.82
CA ALA A 466 -5.17 41.09 15.25
C ALA A 466 -3.78 41.49 14.69
N ASP A 467 -2.69 41.01 15.29
CA ASP A 467 -1.34 41.24 14.78
C ASP A 467 -1.04 40.38 13.54
N LEU A 468 -1.59 39.16 13.46
CA LEU A 468 -1.52 38.33 12.25
C LEU A 468 -2.30 38.95 11.08
N ASP A 469 -3.44 39.60 11.34
CA ASP A 469 -4.24 40.27 10.31
C ASP A 469 -3.50 41.43 9.61
N LYS A 470 -2.49 42.01 10.27
CA LYS A 470 -1.64 43.09 9.71
C LYS A 470 -0.56 42.57 8.76
N LEU A 471 -0.38 41.26 8.65
CA LEU A 471 0.61 40.66 7.77
C LEU A 471 0.04 40.56 6.35
N GLU A 472 0.86 40.90 5.36
CA GLU A 472 0.48 40.94 3.95
C GLU A 472 1.03 39.77 3.13
N GLU A 473 1.51 38.72 3.81
CA GLU A 473 2.00 37.48 3.20
C GLU A 473 1.04 36.30 3.45
N GLU A 474 1.13 35.26 2.63
CA GLU A 474 0.37 34.02 2.84
C GLU A 474 0.99 33.14 3.94
N PRO A 475 0.17 32.38 4.71
CA PRO A 475 -1.28 32.21 4.56
C PRO A 475 -2.11 33.31 5.25
N TRP A 476 -1.50 34.37 5.79
CA TRP A 476 -2.20 35.32 6.69
C TRP A 476 -3.29 36.09 5.97
N VAL A 477 -3.04 36.53 4.74
CA VAL A 477 -4.02 37.25 3.93
C VAL A 477 -5.25 36.38 3.66
N SER A 478 -5.06 35.16 3.13
CA SER A 478 -6.16 34.25 2.82
C SER A 478 -6.93 33.75 4.04
N THR A 479 -6.32 33.78 5.24
CA THR A 479 -6.93 33.31 6.49
C THR A 479 -7.58 34.41 7.35
N ARG A 480 -7.63 35.68 6.90
CA ARG A 480 -8.38 36.76 7.58
C ARG A 480 -9.86 36.39 7.82
N PRO A 481 -10.60 35.81 6.85
CA PRO A 481 -11.99 35.40 7.07
C PRO A 481 -12.12 34.32 8.15
N ALA A 482 -11.15 33.40 8.25
CA ALA A 482 -11.13 32.35 9.27
C ALA A 482 -11.00 32.95 10.69
N ARG A 483 -10.11 33.94 10.87
CA ARG A 483 -9.95 34.66 12.15
C ARG A 483 -11.20 35.46 12.51
N ALA A 484 -11.77 36.19 11.56
CA ALA A 484 -13.01 36.93 11.77
C ALA A 484 -14.18 35.99 12.16
N ALA A 485 -14.33 34.85 11.47
CA ALA A 485 -15.40 33.88 11.74
C ALA A 485 -15.34 33.31 13.16
N VAL A 486 -14.14 33.05 13.69
CA VAL A 486 -13.96 32.55 15.06
C VAL A 486 -14.25 33.64 16.11
N LEU A 487 -13.86 34.89 15.85
CA LEU A 487 -14.08 36.01 16.77
C LEU A 487 -15.54 36.47 16.83
N ASN A 488 -16.29 36.31 15.74
CA ASN A 488 -17.71 36.68 15.64
C ASN A 488 -18.67 35.60 16.14
N ALA A 489 -18.17 34.40 16.43
CA ALA A 489 -18.96 33.30 16.96
C ALA A 489 -18.83 33.22 18.49
N GLU A 490 -19.79 32.56 19.14
CA GLU A 490 -19.81 32.32 20.58
C GLU A 490 -19.98 30.84 20.92
N GLY A 491 -19.56 30.45 22.13
CA GLY A 491 -19.75 29.09 22.64
C GLY A 491 -19.16 28.00 21.74
N GLU A 492 -19.90 26.89 21.59
CA GLU A 492 -19.46 25.76 20.76
C GLU A 492 -19.36 26.09 19.27
N ALA A 493 -20.08 27.10 18.77
CA ALA A 493 -19.96 27.52 17.38
C ALA A 493 -18.58 28.12 17.08
N ALA A 494 -18.03 28.91 18.00
CA ALA A 494 -16.66 29.44 17.89
C ALA A 494 -15.61 28.32 17.93
N ILE A 495 -15.82 27.33 18.81
CA ILE A 495 -14.94 26.17 18.94
C ILE A 495 -14.96 25.33 17.67
N ARG A 496 -16.15 25.09 17.10
CA ARG A 496 -16.32 24.37 15.82
C ARG A 496 -15.57 25.07 14.70
N GLN A 497 -15.72 26.39 14.56
CA GLN A 497 -14.99 27.16 13.54
C GLN A 497 -13.48 27.10 13.76
N TRP A 498 -13.01 27.19 15.00
CA TRP A 498 -11.60 27.04 15.32
C TRP A 498 -11.05 25.68 14.88
N ILE A 499 -11.77 24.57 15.15
CA ILE A 499 -11.37 23.22 14.73
C ILE A 499 -11.30 23.11 13.20
N ILE A 500 -12.31 23.61 12.48
CA ILE A 500 -12.34 23.58 11.01
C ILE A 500 -11.13 24.32 10.45
N ASN A 501 -10.88 25.54 10.91
CA ASN A 501 -9.76 26.35 10.42
C ASN A 501 -8.41 25.70 10.75
N GLN A 502 -8.28 25.11 11.94
CA GLN A 502 -7.07 24.40 12.35
C GLN A 502 -6.76 23.19 11.47
N ILE A 503 -7.79 22.48 11.00
CA ILE A 503 -7.64 21.31 10.14
C ILE A 503 -7.32 21.71 8.69
N VAL A 504 -7.94 22.78 8.18
CA VAL A 504 -7.80 23.23 6.78
C VAL A 504 -6.45 23.92 6.54
N GLU A 505 -6.04 24.83 7.43
CA GLU A 505 -4.75 25.52 7.34
C GLU A 505 -4.17 25.66 8.74
N PRO A 506 -3.36 24.70 9.21
CA PRO A 506 -2.91 24.66 10.61
C PRO A 506 -2.11 25.87 11.08
N ARG A 507 -1.62 26.73 10.17
CA ARG A 507 -0.92 27.98 10.52
C ARG A 507 -1.85 29.16 10.74
N TRP A 508 -3.14 29.08 10.41
CA TRP A 508 -4.08 30.22 10.35
C TRP A 508 -4.10 31.14 11.59
N ASP A 509 -3.83 30.61 12.79
CA ASP A 509 -3.79 31.34 14.07
C ASP A 509 -2.41 31.37 14.75
N ASN A 510 -1.40 30.70 14.19
CA ASN A 510 -0.11 30.48 14.84
C ASN A 510 1.04 30.24 13.84
N ARG A 511 2.01 31.17 13.82
CA ARG A 511 3.25 31.07 13.01
C ARG A 511 4.08 29.82 13.30
N GLY A 512 4.07 29.34 14.55
CA GLY A 512 4.87 28.20 15.00
C GLY A 512 4.17 26.85 14.90
N SER A 513 3.02 26.76 14.22
CA SER A 513 2.26 25.51 14.13
C SER A 513 3.10 24.38 13.57
N GLN A 514 3.17 23.27 14.32
CA GLN A 514 3.89 22.05 13.93
C GLN A 514 2.98 21.01 13.28
N MET A 515 1.67 21.29 13.22
CA MET A 515 0.71 20.39 12.59
C MET A 515 0.85 20.49 11.07
N PRO A 516 1.09 19.37 10.36
CA PRO A 516 1.22 19.39 8.91
C PRO A 516 -0.12 19.74 8.25
N ASN A 517 -0.08 20.42 7.11
CA ASN A 517 -1.27 20.59 6.29
C ASN A 517 -1.55 19.26 5.55
N LEU A 518 -2.64 18.60 5.92
CA LEU A 518 -3.04 17.29 5.41
C LEU A 518 -4.00 17.37 4.21
N GLY A 519 -4.19 18.57 3.63
CA GLY A 519 -5.03 18.76 2.45
C GLY A 519 -6.50 18.42 2.68
N VAL A 520 -6.97 18.59 3.93
CA VAL A 520 -8.37 18.31 4.28
C VAL A 520 -9.25 19.43 3.76
N SER A 521 -10.27 19.09 2.98
CA SER A 521 -11.20 20.10 2.46
C SER A 521 -12.05 20.74 3.58
N PRO A 522 -12.57 21.96 3.40
CA PRO A 522 -13.48 22.57 4.37
C PRO A 522 -14.71 21.72 4.70
N ALA A 523 -15.24 20.96 3.72
CA ALA A 523 -16.37 20.06 3.92
C ALA A 523 -16.00 18.86 4.81
N GLU A 524 -14.86 18.20 4.55
CA GLU A 524 -14.35 17.13 5.40
C GLU A 524 -13.99 17.64 6.81
N ALA A 525 -13.37 18.82 6.91
CA ALA A 525 -13.03 19.44 8.18
C ALA A 525 -14.29 19.74 9.02
N ALA A 526 -15.40 20.16 8.37
CA ALA A 526 -16.68 20.32 9.03
C ALA A 526 -17.25 18.99 9.56
N ILE A 527 -17.21 17.92 8.75
CA ILE A 527 -17.62 16.57 9.17
C ILE A 527 -16.79 16.10 10.37
N ILE A 528 -15.48 16.31 10.35
CA ILE A 528 -14.58 15.98 11.47
C ILE A 528 -14.93 16.82 12.72
N ALA A 529 -15.10 18.12 12.57
CA ALA A 529 -15.41 19.01 13.69
C ALA A 529 -16.73 18.61 14.36
N ASP A 530 -17.76 18.30 13.58
CA ASP A 530 -19.05 17.81 14.07
C ASP A 530 -18.90 16.48 14.82
N TYR A 531 -18.11 15.55 14.28
CA TYR A 531 -17.81 14.29 14.95
C TYR A 531 -17.07 14.48 16.28
N LEU A 532 -16.08 15.36 16.34
CA LEU A 532 -15.28 15.61 17.55
C LEU A 532 -16.07 16.36 18.63
N LEU A 533 -17.05 17.18 18.23
CA LEU A 533 -17.90 17.94 19.14
C LEU A 533 -19.22 17.24 19.48
N ALA A 534 -19.56 16.15 18.78
CA ALA A 534 -20.72 15.34 19.11
C ALA A 534 -20.64 14.90 20.57
N LYS A 535 -21.72 15.17 21.33
CA LYS A 535 -21.85 14.60 22.68
C LYS A 535 -21.72 13.09 22.52
N PRO A 536 -21.07 12.38 23.46
CA PRO A 536 -21.15 10.94 23.48
C PRO A 536 -22.63 10.61 23.40
N ALA A 537 -23.06 9.88 22.35
CA ALA A 537 -24.37 9.23 22.39
C ALA A 537 -24.48 8.56 23.76
N ASP A 538 -25.66 8.47 24.37
CA ASP A 538 -25.90 7.59 25.51
C ASP A 538 -25.48 6.17 25.11
N ARG A 539 -24.17 5.90 25.21
CA ARG A 539 -23.53 4.65 24.85
C ARG A 539 -23.91 3.79 26.02
N GLY A 540 -25.11 3.20 25.93
CA GLY A 540 -25.66 2.31 26.93
C GLY A 540 -24.53 1.40 27.40
N TRP A 541 -24.42 1.26 28.72
CA TRP A 541 -23.36 0.57 29.46
C TRP A 541 -22.82 -0.71 28.77
N LEU A 542 -23.70 -1.44 28.07
CA LEU A 542 -23.38 -2.60 27.23
C LEU A 542 -22.29 -2.35 26.18
N THR A 543 -22.27 -1.19 25.54
CA THR A 543 -21.29 -0.84 24.50
C THR A 543 -19.90 -0.64 25.11
N GLN A 544 -19.80 0.07 26.25
CA GLN A 544 -18.53 0.27 26.96
C GLN A 544 -17.99 -1.05 27.52
N VAL A 545 -18.87 -1.90 28.07
CA VAL A 545 -18.51 -3.24 28.54
C VAL A 545 -18.06 -4.12 27.37
N MET A 546 -18.73 -4.06 26.21
CA MET A 546 -18.31 -4.76 24.99
C MET A 546 -16.97 -4.24 24.45
N THR A 547 -16.69 -2.95 24.51
CA THR A 547 -15.38 -2.39 24.07
C THR A 547 -14.26 -2.83 25.01
N LEU A 548 -14.49 -2.82 26.33
CA LEU A 548 -13.57 -3.32 27.36
C LEU A 548 -13.37 -4.85 27.27
N LEU A 549 -14.42 -5.61 26.98
CA LEU A 549 -14.33 -7.06 26.76
C LEU A 549 -13.61 -7.38 25.47
N ARG A 550 -13.87 -6.66 24.36
CA ARG A 550 -13.16 -6.83 23.09
C ARG A 550 -11.67 -6.50 23.21
N SER A 551 -11.31 -5.42 23.90
CA SER A 551 -9.90 -5.10 24.13
C SER A 551 -9.22 -6.14 25.02
N ARG A 552 -9.87 -6.61 26.09
CA ARG A 552 -9.33 -7.69 26.94
C ARG A 552 -9.26 -9.06 26.27
N LEU A 553 -10.23 -9.40 25.41
CA LEU A 553 -10.21 -10.62 24.59
C LEU A 553 -9.14 -10.56 23.48
N ALA A 554 -8.85 -9.39 22.92
CA ALA A 554 -7.74 -9.18 22.00
C ALA A 554 -6.37 -9.38 22.70
N TRP A 555 -6.22 -8.87 23.94
CA TRP A 555 -5.04 -9.14 24.77
C TRP A 555 -4.93 -10.62 25.20
N ALA A 556 -6.06 -11.27 25.49
CA ALA A 556 -6.09 -12.69 25.82
C ALA A 556 -5.73 -13.58 24.62
N SER A 557 -6.15 -13.22 23.40
CA SER A 557 -5.78 -13.96 22.18
C SER A 557 -4.32 -13.74 21.77
N PHE A 558 -3.76 -12.56 22.01
CA PHE A 558 -2.31 -12.32 21.87
C PHE A 558 -1.50 -13.10 22.93
N GLY A 559 -1.98 -13.14 24.18
CA GLY A 559 -1.38 -13.92 25.26
C GLY A 559 -1.46 -15.43 25.01
N ILE A 560 -2.58 -15.95 24.51
CA ILE A 560 -2.74 -17.35 24.09
C ILE A 560 -1.80 -17.66 22.92
N GLY A 561 -1.65 -16.75 21.94
CA GLY A 561 -0.70 -16.91 20.84
C GLY A 561 0.76 -17.03 21.31
N ILE A 562 1.17 -16.24 22.30
CA ILE A 562 2.50 -16.33 22.92
C ILE A 562 2.66 -17.65 23.71
N VAL A 563 1.66 -18.03 24.52
CA VAL A 563 1.72 -19.26 25.31
C VAL A 563 1.76 -20.49 24.40
N VAL A 564 0.95 -20.53 23.33
CA VAL A 564 0.96 -21.61 22.34
C VAL A 564 2.28 -21.63 21.55
N GLY A 565 2.83 -20.47 21.19
CA GLY A 565 4.13 -20.36 20.54
C GLY A 565 5.29 -20.86 21.40
N VAL A 566 5.29 -20.52 22.70
CA VAL A 566 6.31 -20.97 23.67
C VAL A 566 6.18 -22.47 23.96
N ILE A 567 4.97 -23.00 24.11
CA ILE A 567 4.74 -24.45 24.26
C ILE A 567 5.15 -25.22 23.00
N GLY A 568 4.87 -24.67 21.80
CA GLY A 568 5.32 -25.22 20.52
C GLY A 568 6.85 -25.27 20.41
N LEU A 569 7.55 -24.19 20.78
CA LEU A 569 9.01 -24.12 20.81
C LEU A 569 9.63 -25.11 21.81
N MET A 570 9.02 -25.29 22.99
CA MET A 570 9.47 -26.28 23.97
C MET A 570 9.25 -27.72 23.48
N ALA A 571 8.14 -28.01 22.81
CA ALA A 571 7.87 -29.33 22.23
C ALA A 571 8.84 -29.67 21.09
N VAL A 572 9.16 -28.70 20.22
CA VAL A 572 10.16 -28.86 19.15
C VAL A 572 11.56 -29.10 19.74
N ASN A 573 11.98 -28.33 20.75
CA ASN A 573 13.25 -28.54 21.44
C ASN A 573 13.33 -29.89 22.17
N TRP A 574 12.22 -30.37 22.74
CA TRP A 574 12.16 -31.68 23.39
C TRP A 574 12.27 -32.84 22.39
N VAL A 575 11.64 -32.72 21.22
CA VAL A 575 11.73 -33.70 20.13
C VAL A 575 13.12 -33.69 19.48
N TRP A 576 13.75 -32.53 19.32
CA TRP A 576 15.12 -32.43 18.79
C TRP A 576 16.21 -32.85 19.77
N GLY A 577 16.03 -32.59 21.07
CA GLY A 577 16.95 -33.02 22.13
C GLY A 577 17.08 -34.54 22.27
N ARG A 578 16.09 -35.31 21.83
CA ARG A 578 16.11 -36.79 21.85
C ARG A 578 16.83 -37.43 20.65
N ARG A 579 17.19 -36.67 19.61
CA ARG A 579 17.88 -37.20 18.41
C ARG A 579 19.41 -37.16 18.49
N LYS A 580 20.01 -36.66 19.57
CA LYS A 580 21.46 -36.73 19.83
C LYS A 580 21.76 -37.64 21.03
N LYS A 581 21.74 -38.96 20.81
CA LYS A 581 22.60 -39.87 21.57
C LYS A 581 23.63 -40.46 20.58
N PRO A 582 24.94 -40.36 20.85
CA PRO A 582 25.93 -41.02 20.03
C PRO A 582 25.82 -42.53 20.24
N ARG A 583 25.79 -43.30 19.15
CA ARG A 583 26.08 -44.73 19.20
C ARG A 583 27.60 -44.88 19.24
N LEU A 584 28.10 -45.46 20.33
CA LEU A 584 29.40 -46.14 20.38
C LEU A 584 29.38 -47.35 19.45
#